data_AF-A0A948S647-F1
#
_entry.id   AF-A0A948S647-F1
#
_cell.length_a   1.000
_cell.length_b   1.000
_cell.length_c   1.000
_cell.angle_alpha   90.00
_cell.angle_beta   90.00
_cell.angle_gamma   90.00
#
_symmetry.space_group_name_H-M   'P 1'
#
loop_
_entity.id
_entity.type
_entity.pdbx_description
1 polymer ?
#
loop_
_entity_poly.entity_id
_entity_poly.type
_entity_poly.pdbx_seq_one_letter_code
_entity_poly.pdbx_strand_id
1 'polypeptide(L)'
;MKRLTYAFSLVIVTALMGCASVNTAPPAMQAEAKTFPVQTDKANLYIYRNESFGGAVTMKVSVNDMPIGKTGPKSFFWLKVKPGTYNISSEAENTSLVTVVAEGGKDYFVWQEVKLGLLFARNNLQTVDAATGKAGVLDSQLIYVDPSVVIKPINPPPDVSTSISLTGNSKQKLEELKGLRQEGLITEKDYQDKRKALLK
;
A
#
# COMPACT_ATOMS: atom_id res chain seq x y z
N MET A 1 72.94 21.90 10.27
CA MET A 1 71.57 22.31 9.90
C MET A 1 71.17 21.68 8.57
N LYS A 2 70.42 20.57 8.58
CA LYS A 2 69.70 20.05 7.40
C LYS A 2 68.35 19.56 7.92
N ARG A 3 67.29 20.27 7.51
CA ARG A 3 65.93 20.09 8.04
C ARG A 3 65.33 18.82 7.44
N LEU A 4 64.84 17.97 8.34
CA LEU A 4 64.09 16.76 8.08
C LEU A 4 62.62 17.14 7.92
N THR A 5 62.06 17.02 6.72
CA THR A 5 60.63 17.21 6.47
C THR A 5 60.06 15.93 5.88
N TYR A 6 59.56 15.07 6.76
CA TYR A 6 58.69 13.95 6.40
C TYR A 6 57.28 14.50 6.19
N ALA A 7 56.85 14.61 4.93
CA ALA A 7 55.45 14.85 4.61
C ALA A 7 54.70 13.51 4.68
N PHE A 8 54.20 13.17 5.87
CA PHE A 8 53.33 12.02 6.09
C PHE A 8 51.93 12.37 5.55
N SER A 9 51.70 12.10 4.26
CA SER A 9 50.37 12.27 3.66
C SER A 9 49.47 11.13 4.13
N LEU A 10 48.73 11.36 5.22
CA LEU A 10 47.64 10.51 5.67
C LEU A 10 46.45 10.74 4.72
N VAL A 11 46.39 9.95 3.65
CA VAL A 11 45.22 9.87 2.78
C VAL A 11 44.13 9.13 3.54
N ILE A 12 43.27 9.89 4.22
CA ILE A 12 42.02 9.40 4.80
C ILE A 12 41.07 9.10 3.64
N VAL A 13 40.95 7.82 3.27
CA VAL A 13 39.91 7.34 2.36
C VAL A 13 38.60 7.32 3.16
N THR A 14 37.86 8.43 3.14
CA THR A 14 36.45 8.41 3.54
C THR A 14 35.69 7.67 2.46
N ALA A 15 35.40 6.38 2.72
CA ALA A 15 34.41 5.65 1.95
C ALA A 15 33.06 6.38 2.11
N LEU A 16 32.69 7.19 1.11
CA LEU A 16 31.33 7.65 0.92
C LEU A 16 30.48 6.42 0.60
N MET A 17 30.02 5.73 1.64
CA MET A 17 28.91 4.79 1.53
C MET A 17 27.67 5.60 1.16
N GLY A 18 27.46 5.79 -0.15
CA GLY A 18 26.17 6.16 -0.69
C GLY A 18 25.20 5.01 -0.46
N CYS A 19 24.71 4.87 0.77
CA CYS A 19 23.53 4.05 1.02
C CYS A 19 22.42 4.68 0.19
N ALA A 20 21.83 3.92 -0.72
CA ALA A 20 20.57 4.29 -1.36
C ALA A 20 19.52 4.40 -0.24
N SER A 21 19.46 5.59 0.38
CA SER A 21 18.72 5.81 1.60
C SER A 21 17.27 6.09 1.23
N VAL A 22 16.37 5.28 1.77
CA VAL A 22 14.95 5.61 1.81
C VAL A 22 14.70 6.60 2.95
N ASN A 23 13.53 7.23 2.93
CA ASN A 23 13.13 8.16 3.98
C ASN A 23 12.74 7.36 5.24
N THR A 24 13.70 7.02 6.10
CA THR A 24 13.47 6.19 7.29
C THR A 24 12.62 6.92 8.32
N ALA A 25 11.65 6.21 8.91
CA ALA A 25 10.78 6.75 9.96
C ALA A 25 11.47 6.88 11.32
N PRO A 26 10.94 7.72 12.25
CA PRO A 26 11.47 7.83 13.60
C PRO A 26 11.48 6.48 14.36
N PRO A 27 12.46 6.23 15.25
CA PRO A 27 12.57 4.96 15.97
C PRO A 27 11.33 4.54 16.75
N ALA A 28 10.60 5.50 17.34
CA ALA A 28 9.38 5.23 18.09
C ALA A 28 8.27 4.64 17.19
N MET A 29 8.09 5.19 15.98
CA MET A 29 7.10 4.69 15.02
C MET A 29 7.51 3.31 14.49
N GLN A 30 8.80 3.09 14.27
CA GLN A 30 9.31 1.77 13.88
C GLN A 30 9.07 0.72 14.97
N ALA A 31 9.32 1.07 16.24
CA ALA A 31 9.06 0.18 17.35
C ALA A 31 7.57 -0.19 17.45
N GLU A 32 6.68 0.80 17.32
CA GLU A 32 5.22 0.57 17.28
C GLU A 32 4.81 -0.33 16.11
N ALA A 33 5.31 -0.07 14.89
CA ALA A 33 4.97 -0.86 13.71
C ALA A 33 5.32 -2.35 13.87
N LYS A 34 6.42 -2.63 14.57
CA LYS A 34 6.96 -3.98 14.80
C LYS A 34 6.30 -4.73 15.97
N THR A 35 5.38 -4.10 16.72
CA THR A 35 4.53 -4.82 17.68
C THR A 35 3.28 -5.42 17.01
N PHE A 36 3.02 -5.09 15.74
CA PHE A 36 1.84 -5.50 14.98
C PHE A 36 0.52 -5.15 15.73
N PRO A 37 0.28 -3.86 16.03
CA PRO A 37 -0.81 -3.47 16.91
C PRO A 37 -2.15 -3.62 16.20
N VAL A 38 -3.04 -4.44 16.77
CA VAL A 38 -4.36 -4.70 16.23
C VAL A 38 -5.32 -3.56 16.57
N GLN A 39 -6.01 -3.01 15.57
CA GLN A 39 -7.10 -2.04 15.72
C GLN A 39 -8.37 -2.63 15.11
N THR A 40 -9.46 -2.75 15.86
CA THR A 40 -10.67 -3.44 15.39
C THR A 40 -11.33 -2.77 14.18
N ASP A 41 -11.19 -1.46 14.05
CA ASP A 41 -11.78 -0.64 12.99
C ASP A 41 -10.86 -0.43 11.78
N LYS A 42 -9.63 -0.97 11.80
CA LYS A 42 -8.63 -0.80 10.75
C LYS A 42 -7.86 -2.09 10.46
N ALA A 43 -7.36 -2.21 9.25
CA ALA A 43 -6.38 -3.22 8.90
C ALA A 43 -4.98 -2.60 8.92
N ASN A 44 -3.98 -3.39 9.30
CA ASN A 44 -2.60 -3.04 9.03
C ASN A 44 -2.20 -3.64 7.68
N LEU A 45 -1.71 -2.80 6.77
CA LEU A 45 -1.12 -3.23 5.51
C LEU A 45 0.39 -2.98 5.57
N TYR A 46 1.15 -4.06 5.56
CA TYR A 46 2.61 -4.07 5.51
C TYR A 46 3.07 -4.41 4.10
N ILE A 47 3.86 -3.54 3.48
CA ILE A 47 4.47 -3.78 2.17
C ILE A 47 5.97 -3.75 2.37
N TYR A 48 6.67 -4.85 2.14
CA TYR A 48 8.05 -4.99 2.59
C TYR A 48 8.97 -5.63 1.55
N ARG A 49 10.25 -5.27 1.63
CA ARG A 49 11.37 -5.89 0.93
C ARG A 49 12.48 -6.16 1.95
N ASN A 50 12.60 -7.40 2.38
CA ASN A 50 13.62 -7.85 3.33
C ASN A 50 14.88 -8.41 2.65
N GLU A 51 15.03 -8.24 1.35
CA GLU A 51 16.20 -8.73 0.60
C GLU A 51 17.33 -7.70 0.54
N SER A 52 18.57 -8.18 0.59
CA SER A 52 19.77 -7.39 0.30
C SER A 52 20.12 -7.36 -1.20
N PHE A 53 19.54 -8.27 -1.99
CA PHE A 53 19.75 -8.35 -3.42
C PHE A 53 19.24 -7.08 -4.11
N GLY A 54 20.00 -6.56 -5.09
CA GLY A 54 19.69 -5.28 -5.73
C GLY A 54 19.82 -4.08 -4.77
N GLY A 55 20.76 -4.10 -3.82
CA GLY A 55 20.85 -3.13 -2.72
C GLY A 55 21.03 -1.65 -3.11
N ALA A 56 21.45 -1.36 -4.34
CA ALA A 56 21.52 0.01 -4.85
C ALA A 56 20.21 0.48 -5.52
N VAL A 57 19.19 -0.39 -5.65
CA VAL A 57 17.96 -0.11 -6.40
C VAL A 57 16.81 0.18 -5.45
N THR A 58 16.18 1.34 -5.64
CA THR A 58 14.88 1.65 -5.02
C THR A 58 13.74 1.41 -6.00
N MET A 59 12.60 0.91 -5.52
CA MET A 59 11.43 0.60 -6.36
C MET A 59 10.23 1.39 -5.87
N LYS A 60 9.50 2.04 -6.77
CA LYS A 60 8.33 2.83 -6.41
C LYS A 60 7.22 1.88 -5.95
N VAL A 61 6.47 2.30 -4.94
CA VAL A 61 5.26 1.61 -4.47
C VAL A 61 4.11 2.59 -4.44
N SER A 62 2.97 2.14 -4.94
CA SER A 62 1.71 2.89 -4.92
C SER A 62 0.60 2.00 -4.35
N VAL A 63 -0.39 2.63 -3.73
CA VAL A 63 -1.62 1.96 -3.28
C VAL A 63 -2.80 2.70 -3.91
N ASN A 64 -3.63 2.00 -4.67
CA ASN A 64 -4.73 2.58 -5.45
C ASN A 64 -4.24 3.72 -6.36
N ASP A 65 -3.15 3.46 -7.08
CA ASP A 65 -2.44 4.41 -7.95
C ASP A 65 -1.86 5.66 -7.24
N MET A 66 -2.00 5.76 -5.92
CA MET A 66 -1.42 6.81 -5.10
C MET A 66 0.00 6.42 -4.66
N PRO A 67 1.06 7.14 -5.09
CA PRO A 67 2.43 6.84 -4.68
C PRO A 67 2.61 7.04 -3.17
N ILE A 68 3.12 6.03 -2.47
CA ILE A 68 3.39 6.10 -1.03
C ILE A 68 4.88 6.24 -0.72
N GLY A 69 5.74 6.04 -1.72
CA GLY A 69 7.19 6.18 -1.61
C GLY A 69 7.94 5.16 -2.46
N LYS A 70 9.17 4.85 -2.05
CA LYS A 70 10.00 3.81 -2.66
C LYS A 70 10.55 2.87 -1.58
N THR A 71 10.56 1.58 -1.86
CA THR A 71 11.31 0.60 -1.07
C THR A 71 12.77 0.56 -1.51
N GLY A 72 13.66 0.39 -0.54
CA GLY A 72 15.05 0.00 -0.75
C GLY A 72 15.29 -1.40 -0.16
N PRO A 73 16.54 -1.89 -0.14
CA PRO A 73 16.86 -3.11 0.59
C PRO A 73 16.48 -2.98 2.07
N LYS A 74 16.01 -4.08 2.67
CA LYS A 74 15.67 -4.17 4.10
C LYS A 74 14.73 -3.05 4.57
N SER A 75 13.66 -2.79 3.84
CA SER A 75 12.72 -1.71 4.16
C SER A 75 11.26 -2.12 4.04
N PHE A 76 10.38 -1.44 4.75
CA PHE A 76 8.94 -1.70 4.71
C PHE A 76 8.10 -0.44 4.92
N PHE A 77 6.89 -0.45 4.39
CA PHE A 77 5.81 0.48 4.69
C PHE A 77 4.84 -0.14 5.70
N TRP A 78 4.25 0.70 6.54
CA TRP A 78 3.16 0.32 7.43
C TRP A 78 2.01 1.32 7.29
N LEU A 79 0.87 0.83 6.83
CA LEU A 79 -0.32 1.64 6.60
C LEU A 79 -1.47 1.14 7.46
N LYS A 80 -2.12 2.06 8.19
CA LYS A 80 -3.37 1.80 8.92
C LYS A 80 -4.54 2.18 8.02
N VAL A 81 -5.17 1.19 7.40
CA VAL A 81 -6.22 1.41 6.37
C VAL A 81 -7.59 0.99 6.88
N LYS A 82 -8.66 1.57 6.32
CA LYS A 82 -10.02 1.10 6.60
C LYS A 82 -10.26 -0.27 5.97
N PRO A 83 -11.25 -1.05 6.42
CA PRO A 83 -11.66 -2.25 5.71
C PRO A 83 -12.07 -1.93 4.26
N GLY A 84 -11.66 -2.77 3.31
CA GLY A 84 -11.96 -2.62 1.89
C GLY A 84 -10.87 -3.16 0.98
N THR A 85 -11.00 -2.90 -0.32
CA THR A 85 -10.08 -3.42 -1.34
C THR A 85 -8.97 -2.42 -1.66
N TYR A 86 -7.74 -2.91 -1.75
CA TYR A 86 -6.55 -2.13 -2.06
C TYR A 86 -5.75 -2.80 -3.17
N ASN A 87 -5.38 -2.05 -4.19
CA ASN A 87 -4.45 -2.46 -5.23
C ASN A 87 -3.06 -1.90 -4.87
N ILE A 88 -2.12 -2.78 -4.59
CA ILE A 88 -0.72 -2.42 -4.33
C ILE A 88 0.03 -2.66 -5.63
N SER A 89 0.68 -1.62 -6.13
CA SER A 89 1.54 -1.72 -7.31
C SER A 89 2.98 -1.35 -6.97
N SER A 90 3.92 -1.97 -7.68
CA SER A 90 5.32 -1.58 -7.64
C SER A 90 5.90 -1.46 -9.03
N GLU A 91 6.63 -0.37 -9.26
CA GLU A 91 7.24 -0.04 -10.54
C GLU A 91 8.78 -0.12 -10.42
N ALA A 92 9.38 -0.89 -11.33
CA ALA A 92 10.81 -1.03 -11.58
C ALA A 92 11.03 -1.17 -13.10
N GLU A 93 11.87 -2.10 -13.58
CA GLU A 93 11.90 -2.44 -15.02
C GLU A 93 10.56 -3.05 -15.50
N ASN A 94 9.81 -3.67 -14.58
CA ASN A 94 8.42 -4.09 -14.79
C ASN A 94 7.50 -3.47 -13.74
N THR A 95 6.20 -3.58 -13.99
CA THR A 95 5.16 -3.34 -12.99
C THR A 95 4.68 -4.67 -12.43
N SER A 96 4.52 -4.76 -11.11
CA SER A 96 3.80 -5.85 -10.43
C SER A 96 2.63 -5.26 -9.65
N LEU A 97 1.54 -6.02 -9.56
CA LEU A 97 0.28 -5.62 -8.95
C LEU A 97 -0.25 -6.78 -8.10
N VAL A 98 -0.68 -6.48 -6.88
CA VAL A 98 -1.44 -7.42 -6.06
C VAL A 98 -2.63 -6.71 -5.41
N THR A 99 -3.76 -7.40 -5.34
CA THR A 99 -4.97 -6.91 -4.67
C THR A 99 -5.08 -7.52 -3.29
N VAL A 100 -5.32 -6.69 -2.28
CA VAL A 100 -5.57 -7.09 -0.89
C VAL A 100 -6.98 -6.66 -0.52
N VAL A 101 -7.78 -7.64 -0.05
CA VAL A 101 -9.07 -7.37 0.60
C VAL A 101 -8.82 -7.30 2.09
N ALA A 102 -8.79 -6.09 2.62
CA ALA A 102 -8.44 -5.80 3.99
C ALA A 102 -9.68 -5.81 4.90
N GLU A 103 -9.63 -6.58 5.98
CA GLU A 103 -10.63 -6.60 7.04
C GLU A 103 -10.10 -5.92 8.29
N GLY A 104 -11.00 -5.28 9.05
CA GLY A 104 -10.65 -4.64 10.32
C GLY A 104 -10.11 -5.66 11.33
N GLY A 105 -9.13 -5.25 12.14
CA GLY A 105 -8.52 -6.10 13.15
C GLY A 105 -7.53 -7.15 12.61
N LYS A 106 -7.12 -7.05 11.34
CA LYS A 106 -6.17 -8.00 10.73
C LYS A 106 -4.92 -7.30 10.16
N ASP A 107 -3.84 -8.06 10.13
CA ASP A 107 -2.59 -7.68 9.47
C ASP A 107 -2.48 -8.36 8.11
N TYR A 108 -2.11 -7.60 7.09
CA TYR A 108 -1.87 -8.08 5.73
C TYR A 108 -0.43 -7.76 5.33
N PHE A 109 0.22 -8.73 4.69
CA PHE A 109 1.62 -8.66 4.33
C PHE A 109 1.78 -8.87 2.83
N VAL A 110 2.41 -7.89 2.19
CA VAL A 110 2.78 -7.92 0.78
C VAL A 110 4.29 -7.91 0.70
N TRP A 111 4.86 -9.04 0.29
CA TRP A 111 6.28 -9.16 0.03
C TRP A 111 6.60 -8.66 -1.38
N GLN A 112 7.63 -7.84 -1.48
CA GLN A 112 8.22 -7.42 -2.73
C GLN A 112 9.54 -8.15 -2.93
N GLU A 113 9.49 -9.18 -3.78
CA GLU A 113 10.63 -9.97 -4.20
C GLU A 113 11.40 -9.24 -5.32
N VAL A 114 12.74 -9.20 -5.21
CA VAL A 114 13.60 -8.62 -6.26
C VAL A 114 13.93 -9.70 -7.28
N LYS A 115 13.72 -9.39 -8.55
CA LYS A 115 14.09 -10.26 -9.68
C LYS A 115 15.18 -9.61 -10.52
N LEU A 116 15.96 -10.44 -11.20
CA LEU A 116 16.86 -9.97 -12.25
C LEU A 116 16.05 -9.47 -13.45
N GLY A 117 16.39 -8.28 -13.95
CA GLY A 117 15.94 -7.77 -15.24
C GLY A 117 17.08 -7.68 -16.24
N LEU A 118 16.79 -7.13 -17.42
CA LEU A 118 17.76 -7.03 -18.51
C LEU A 118 18.74 -5.88 -18.29
N LEU A 119 18.26 -4.75 -17.78
CA LEU A 119 19.05 -3.53 -17.56
C LEU A 119 19.01 -3.08 -16.09
N PHE A 120 17.87 -3.25 -15.42
CA PHE A 120 17.64 -2.91 -14.02
C PHE A 120 16.95 -4.07 -13.28
N ALA A 121 16.86 -3.97 -11.95
CA ALA A 121 16.12 -4.97 -11.19
C ALA A 121 14.62 -4.92 -11.52
N ARG A 122 14.00 -6.09 -11.53
CA ARG A 122 12.55 -6.32 -11.63
C ARG A 122 11.97 -6.55 -10.24
N ASN A 123 10.65 -6.42 -10.11
CA ASN A 123 9.93 -6.67 -8.86
C ASN A 123 8.79 -7.67 -9.07
N ASN A 124 8.43 -8.36 -7.98
CA ASN A 124 7.27 -9.24 -7.92
C ASN A 124 6.58 -9.09 -6.56
N LEU A 125 5.34 -8.62 -6.54
CA LEU A 125 4.52 -8.48 -5.33
C LEU A 125 3.75 -9.77 -5.05
N GLN A 126 3.79 -10.23 -3.82
CA GLN A 126 3.09 -11.44 -3.38
C GLN A 126 2.45 -11.21 -2.01
N THR A 127 1.21 -11.65 -1.81
CA THR A 127 0.66 -11.77 -0.46
C THR A 127 1.29 -12.98 0.22
N VAL A 128 1.60 -12.85 1.51
CA VAL A 128 2.18 -13.92 2.32
C VAL A 128 1.39 -14.10 3.61
N ASP A 129 1.58 -15.25 4.25
CA ASP A 129 0.98 -15.51 5.56
C ASP A 129 1.60 -14.62 6.66
N ALA A 130 0.92 -14.55 7.80
CA ALA A 130 1.32 -13.68 8.89
C ALA A 130 2.68 -14.04 9.51
N ALA A 131 3.06 -15.32 9.56
CA ALA A 131 4.34 -15.72 10.14
C ALA A 131 5.50 -15.25 9.24
N THR A 132 5.41 -15.52 7.94
CA THR A 132 6.38 -15.07 6.94
C THR A 132 6.48 -13.56 6.89
N GLY A 133 5.33 -12.87 6.83
CA GLY A 133 5.28 -11.41 6.75
C GLY A 133 5.86 -10.71 7.98
N LYS A 134 5.53 -11.18 9.19
CA LYS A 134 6.08 -10.63 10.43
C LYS A 134 7.59 -10.79 10.51
N ALA A 135 8.12 -11.95 10.12
CA ALA A 135 9.57 -12.18 10.07
C ALA A 135 10.26 -11.18 9.12
N GLY A 136 9.69 -10.98 7.92
CA GLY A 136 10.22 -10.03 6.94
C GLY A 136 10.20 -8.57 7.42
N VAL A 137 9.12 -8.14 8.07
CA VAL A 137 9.00 -6.80 8.66
C VAL A 137 9.99 -6.58 9.80
N LEU A 138 10.18 -7.59 10.67
CA LEU A 138 11.12 -7.51 11.78
C LEU A 138 12.58 -7.34 11.31
N ASP A 139 12.93 -7.95 10.18
CA ASP A 139 14.24 -7.85 9.51
C ASP A 139 14.41 -6.57 8.66
N SER A 140 13.43 -5.67 8.66
CA SER A 140 13.42 -4.47 7.80
C SER A 140 13.28 -3.16 8.60
N GLN A 141 13.54 -2.02 7.97
CA GLN A 141 13.39 -0.68 8.55
C GLN A 141 12.14 0.03 8.02
N LEU A 142 11.46 0.78 8.89
CA LEU A 142 10.22 1.46 8.52
C LEU A 142 10.53 2.68 7.66
N ILE A 143 9.80 2.82 6.55
CA ILE A 143 9.82 4.01 5.71
C ILE A 143 8.73 4.97 6.19
N TYR A 144 9.09 6.24 6.33
CA TYR A 144 8.16 7.32 6.61
C TYR A 144 7.26 7.58 5.40
N VAL A 145 5.95 7.51 5.64
CA VAL A 145 4.92 7.89 4.67
C VAL A 145 4.38 9.26 5.08
N ASP A 146 4.28 10.17 4.13
CA ASP A 146 3.70 11.50 4.36
C ASP A 146 2.25 11.37 4.88
N PRO A 147 1.92 11.91 6.06
CA PRO A 147 0.57 11.84 6.63
C PRO A 147 -0.53 12.46 5.76
N SER A 148 -0.16 13.30 4.79
CA SER A 148 -1.07 13.92 3.83
C SER A 148 -1.59 12.92 2.77
N VAL A 149 -0.95 11.77 2.65
CA VAL A 149 -1.33 10.69 1.72
C VAL A 149 -2.53 9.93 2.29
N VAL A 150 -3.74 10.27 1.81
CA VAL A 150 -4.98 9.64 2.26
C VAL A 150 -5.39 8.52 1.31
N ILE A 151 -5.16 7.28 1.74
CA ILE A 151 -5.52 6.08 0.96
C ILE A 151 -6.93 5.63 1.34
N LYS A 152 -7.87 5.77 0.40
CA LYS A 152 -9.24 5.26 0.52
C LYS A 152 -9.35 3.90 -0.18
N PRO A 153 -10.14 2.94 0.34
CA PRO A 153 -10.36 1.68 -0.34
C PRO A 153 -11.00 1.91 -1.72
N ILE A 154 -10.64 1.08 -2.69
CA ILE A 154 -11.37 0.96 -3.95
C ILE A 154 -12.79 0.51 -3.60
N ASN A 155 -13.79 1.08 -4.29
CA ASN A 155 -15.21 0.95 -3.95
C ASN A 155 -15.55 -0.43 -3.34
N PRO A 156 -16.21 -0.44 -2.18
CA PRO A 156 -16.59 -1.69 -1.52
C PRO A 156 -17.53 -2.51 -2.42
N PRO A 157 -17.65 -3.84 -2.19
CA PRO A 157 -18.85 -4.55 -2.64
C PRO A 157 -20.08 -3.76 -2.20
N PRO A 158 -21.12 -3.63 -3.04
CA PRO A 158 -22.32 -2.89 -2.66
C PRO A 158 -22.94 -3.51 -1.40
N ASP A 159 -23.06 -2.64 -0.38
CA ASP A 159 -23.81 -2.75 0.87
C ASP A 159 -23.33 -3.70 1.98
N VAL A 160 -22.93 -3.09 3.10
CA VAL A 160 -23.85 -3.02 4.25
C VAL A 160 -23.96 -1.56 4.71
N SER A 161 -25.16 -1.01 4.57
CA SER A 161 -25.62 0.27 5.14
C SER A 161 -24.95 1.56 4.63
N THR A 162 -25.45 2.13 3.54
CA THR A 162 -25.70 3.59 3.44
C THR A 162 -26.65 3.86 2.27
N SER A 163 -27.87 4.28 2.62
CA SER A 163 -28.86 5.04 1.82
C SER A 163 -28.54 5.26 0.34
N ILE A 164 -29.33 4.64 -0.55
CA ILE A 164 -29.45 5.02 -1.96
C ILE A 164 -29.97 6.46 -2.02
N SER A 165 -29.06 7.42 -2.18
CA SER A 165 -29.39 8.79 -2.56
C SER A 165 -29.56 8.83 -4.06
N LEU A 166 -30.81 8.81 -4.52
CA LEU A 166 -31.14 8.97 -5.93
C LEU A 166 -30.83 10.43 -6.35
N THR A 167 -29.84 10.65 -7.20
CA THR A 167 -29.54 11.97 -7.79
C THR A 167 -29.99 11.97 -9.26
N GLY A 168 -31.01 12.75 -9.61
CA GLY A 168 -31.56 12.82 -10.97
C GLY A 168 -33.00 13.36 -10.99
N ASN A 169 -33.50 13.74 -12.17
CA ASN A 169 -34.92 14.11 -12.33
C ASN A 169 -35.82 12.85 -12.23
N SER A 170 -37.11 13.00 -11.92
CA SER A 170 -38.01 11.88 -11.63
C SER A 170 -38.12 10.85 -12.77
N LYS A 171 -37.82 11.25 -14.02
CA LYS A 171 -37.78 10.35 -15.18
C LYS A 171 -36.53 9.45 -15.16
N GLN A 172 -35.35 10.00 -14.88
CA GLN A 172 -34.11 9.22 -14.79
C GLN A 172 -34.18 8.16 -13.68
N LYS A 173 -34.68 8.54 -12.50
CA LYS A 173 -34.87 7.60 -11.37
C LYS A 173 -35.83 6.46 -11.68
N LEU A 174 -36.83 6.70 -12.54
CA LEU A 174 -37.78 5.66 -12.95
C LEU A 174 -37.17 4.67 -13.95
N GLU A 175 -36.31 5.14 -14.84
CA GLU A 175 -35.58 4.28 -15.78
C GLU A 175 -34.51 3.44 -15.07
N GLU A 176 -33.80 4.01 -14.09
CA GLU A 176 -32.89 3.24 -13.22
C GLU A 176 -33.63 2.14 -12.44
N LEU A 177 -34.80 2.45 -11.87
CA LEU A 177 -35.63 1.46 -11.18
C LEU A 177 -36.10 0.33 -12.12
N LYS A 178 -36.40 0.64 -13.38
CA LYS A 178 -36.77 -0.38 -14.37
C LYS A 178 -35.58 -1.26 -14.72
N GLY A 179 -34.40 -0.68 -14.91
CA GLY A 179 -33.15 -1.43 -15.16
C GLY A 179 -32.85 -2.40 -14.02
N LEU A 180 -32.86 -1.92 -12.78
CA LEU A 180 -32.62 -2.75 -11.60
C LEU A 180 -33.62 -3.92 -11.46
N ARG A 181 -34.89 -3.72 -11.85
CA ARG A 181 -35.88 -4.79 -11.90
C ARG A 181 -35.57 -5.82 -12.99
N GLN A 182 -35.20 -5.35 -14.19
CA GLN A 182 -34.89 -6.23 -15.32
C GLN A 182 -33.64 -7.08 -15.07
N GLU A 183 -32.67 -6.53 -14.35
CA GLU A 183 -31.45 -7.23 -13.93
C GLU A 183 -31.66 -8.14 -12.70
N GLY A 184 -32.87 -8.18 -12.14
CA GLY A 184 -33.21 -9.00 -10.97
C GLY A 184 -32.58 -8.52 -9.66
N LEU A 185 -32.01 -7.31 -9.63
CA LEU A 185 -31.36 -6.71 -8.46
C LEU A 185 -32.36 -6.21 -7.41
N ILE A 186 -33.63 -6.05 -7.78
CA ILE A 186 -34.73 -5.70 -6.87
C ILE A 186 -35.95 -6.57 -7.15
N THR A 187 -36.73 -6.85 -6.10
CA THR A 187 -37.98 -7.60 -6.26
C THR A 187 -39.09 -6.73 -6.87
N GLU A 188 -40.12 -7.36 -7.45
CA GLU A 188 -41.27 -6.63 -7.99
C GLU A 188 -41.94 -5.75 -6.92
N LYS A 189 -41.97 -6.24 -5.67
CA LYS A 189 -42.50 -5.51 -4.53
C LYS A 189 -41.68 -4.24 -4.26
N ASP A 190 -40.36 -4.36 -4.23
CA ASP A 190 -39.46 -3.23 -4.00
C ASP A 190 -39.53 -2.20 -5.12
N TYR A 191 -39.70 -2.66 -6.37
CA TYR A 191 -39.90 -1.79 -7.53
C TYR A 191 -41.16 -0.92 -7.38
N GLN A 192 -42.29 -1.51 -6.98
CA GLN A 192 -43.55 -0.75 -6.85
C GLN A 192 -43.50 0.25 -5.68
N ASP A 193 -42.92 -0.14 -4.54
CA ASP A 193 -42.80 0.72 -3.37
C ASP A 193 -41.91 1.95 -3.67
N LYS A 194 -40.78 1.75 -4.34
CA LYS A 194 -39.87 2.83 -4.74
C LYS A 194 -40.44 3.71 -5.86
N ARG A 195 -41.15 3.12 -6.83
CA ARG A 195 -41.84 3.86 -7.89
C ARG A 195 -42.93 4.78 -7.32
N LYS A 196 -43.70 4.31 -6.34
CA LYS A 196 -44.74 5.10 -5.67
C LYS A 196 -44.16 6.29 -4.90
N ALA A 197 -42.99 6.12 -4.28
CA ALA A 197 -42.29 7.19 -3.57
C ALA A 197 -41.76 8.29 -4.50
N LEU A 198 -41.50 7.99 -5.77
CA LEU A 198 -40.97 8.95 -6.77
C LEU A 198 -42.05 9.72 -7.54
N LEU A 199 -43.30 9.28 -7.50
CA LEU A 199 -44.44 9.89 -8.19
C LEU A 199 -45.34 10.72 -7.25
N LYS A 200 -44.90 10.92 -6.00
CA LYS A 200 -45.51 11.81 -5.01
C LYS A 200 -44.81 13.17 -5.03
#